data_AF-A0A0G0JL71-F1
#
_entry.id   AF-A0A0G0JL71-F1
#
_cell.length_a   1.000
_cell.length_b   1.000
_cell.length_c   1.000
_cell.angle_alpha   90.00
_cell.angle_beta   90.00
_cell.angle_gamma   90.00
#
_symmetry.space_group_name_H-M   'P 1'
#
loop_
_entity.id
_entity.type
_entity.pdbx_description
1 polymer ?
#
loop_
_entity_poly.entity_id
_entity_poly.type
_entity_poly.pdbx_seq_one_letter_code
_entity_poly.pdbx_strand_id
1 'polypeptide(L)'
;MNVSRGEYICPCAVSDGYIDEHWIEKCVEALDRDKEVSLVWGLPQYMVKNNELGEISHPQFHNVLPPQKNEFIYYWLATNFFLPEGNICVRRKVFEECFFCKSAENIEPYLRFNYCFNTLGYLPYFLPTVANFGRLHDGQLGQKRTEDGMAQLWLRNYIKKIKKYRSKLMLKITTHQYRGGAGEFLPYEFSVKRFISKYMFKRVNVSANMAMSLMIYFSFINRKWPRVYNIGRKIYHKLKK
;
A
#
# COMPACT_ATOMS: atom_id res chain seq x y z
N MET A 1 -4.19 -9.78 19.49
CA MET A 1 -4.01 -8.36 19.84
C MET A 1 -4.14 -8.10 21.35
N ASN A 2 -4.02 -9.13 22.20
CA ASN A 2 -4.44 -9.08 23.61
C ASN A 2 -3.62 -8.15 24.52
N VAL A 3 -2.50 -7.60 24.03
CA VAL A 3 -1.63 -6.68 24.80
C VAL A 3 -1.76 -5.21 24.40
N SER A 4 -2.22 -4.89 23.18
CA SER A 4 -2.41 -3.50 22.76
C SER A 4 -3.77 -2.98 23.23
N ARG A 5 -3.82 -1.76 23.77
CA ARG A 5 -5.06 -1.13 24.28
C ARG A 5 -5.45 0.19 23.61
N GLY A 6 -4.59 0.76 22.76
CA GLY A 6 -4.86 2.04 22.07
C GLY A 6 -5.96 1.95 21.01
N GLU A 7 -6.64 3.07 20.74
CA GLU A 7 -7.69 3.18 19.71
C GLU A 7 -7.14 3.08 18.28
N TYR A 8 -5.87 3.43 18.12
CA TYR A 8 -5.11 3.37 16.89
C TYR A 8 -4.00 2.32 16.97
N ILE A 9 -3.72 1.67 15.85
CA ILE A 9 -2.66 0.66 15.70
C ILE A 9 -1.66 1.19 14.69
N CYS A 10 -0.40 1.23 15.10
CA CYS A 10 0.74 1.60 14.26
C CYS A 10 1.74 0.43 14.23
N PRO A 11 1.71 -0.44 13.21
CA PRO A 11 2.68 -1.51 13.07
C PRO A 11 4.08 -0.92 12.85
N CYS A 12 5.05 -1.43 13.62
CA CYS A 12 6.46 -1.09 13.44
C CYS A 12 7.28 -2.35 13.72
N ALA A 13 8.11 -2.76 12.77
CA ALA A 13 9.04 -3.87 12.99
C ALA A 13 10.12 -3.44 13.98
N VAL A 14 10.62 -4.39 14.79
CA VAL A 14 11.60 -4.10 15.86
C VAL A 14 12.88 -3.43 15.33
N SER A 15 13.24 -3.65 14.07
CA SER A 15 14.43 -3.09 13.42
C SER A 15 14.24 -1.68 12.82
N ASP A 16 12.98 -1.24 12.75
CA ASP A 16 12.54 -0.08 11.97
C ASP A 16 12.23 1.10 12.91
N GLY A 17 11.85 2.24 12.35
CA GLY A 17 11.50 3.41 13.16
C GLY A 17 10.86 4.53 12.35
N TYR A 18 10.32 5.52 13.06
CA TYR A 18 9.76 6.74 12.47
C TYR A 18 10.86 7.78 12.24
N ILE A 19 10.78 8.47 11.10
CA ILE A 19 11.68 9.59 10.75
C ILE A 19 11.03 10.91 11.14
N ASP A 20 9.73 11.04 10.88
CA ASP A 20 8.94 12.20 11.30
C ASP A 20 8.62 12.07 12.80
N GLU A 21 9.20 12.93 13.61
CA GLU A 21 9.05 12.94 15.07
C GLU A 21 7.59 13.15 15.52
N HIS A 22 6.78 13.77 14.67
CA HIS A 22 5.36 14.03 14.89
C HIS A 22 4.46 13.06 14.12
N TRP A 23 4.99 11.95 13.59
CA TRP A 23 4.23 11.03 12.72
C TRP A 23 2.93 10.53 13.38
N ILE A 24 3.03 10.05 14.62
CA ILE A 24 1.90 9.47 15.35
C ILE A 24 0.86 10.56 15.64
N GLU A 25 1.29 11.74 16.09
CA GLU A 25 0.42 12.90 16.35
C GLU A 25 -0.36 13.30 15.10
N LYS A 26 0.34 13.54 13.98
CA LYS A 26 -0.28 13.89 12.69
C LYS A 26 -1.29 12.84 12.21
N CYS A 27 -0.99 11.56 12.45
CA CYS A 27 -1.90 10.48 12.10
C CYS A 27 -3.18 10.50 12.94
N VAL A 28 -3.04 10.66 14.26
CA VAL A 28 -4.17 10.75 15.20
C VAL A 28 -5.03 11.96 14.85
N GLU A 29 -4.43 13.13 14.64
CA GLU A 29 -5.15 14.33 14.21
C GLU A 29 -5.92 14.14 12.90
N ALA A 30 -5.32 13.49 11.91
CA ALA A 30 -6.00 13.20 10.65
C ALA A 30 -7.18 12.25 10.83
N LEU A 31 -7.03 11.21 11.65
CA LEU A 31 -8.10 10.28 11.98
C LEU A 31 -9.19 10.95 12.82
N ASP A 32 -8.86 11.80 13.78
CA ASP A 32 -9.85 12.41 14.64
C ASP A 32 -10.66 13.51 13.96
N ARG A 33 -10.01 14.25 13.07
CA ARG A 33 -10.66 15.30 12.27
C ARG A 33 -11.63 14.75 11.23
N ASP A 34 -11.33 13.61 10.60
CA ASP A 34 -12.18 13.00 9.58
C ASP A 34 -12.55 11.56 9.98
N LYS A 35 -13.76 11.40 10.52
CA LYS A 35 -14.25 10.11 11.01
C LYS A 35 -14.46 9.07 9.90
N GLU A 36 -14.56 9.48 8.64
CA GLU A 36 -14.61 8.54 7.51
C GLU A 36 -13.25 7.90 7.23
N VAL A 37 -12.15 8.60 7.57
CA VAL A 37 -10.80 8.06 7.37
C VAL A 37 -10.58 6.89 8.30
N SER A 38 -10.09 5.80 7.71
CA SER A 38 -9.87 4.52 8.38
C SER A 38 -8.40 4.26 8.67
N LEU A 39 -7.50 4.80 7.82
CA LEU A 39 -6.06 4.59 7.88
C LEU A 39 -5.32 5.81 7.33
N VAL A 40 -4.23 6.19 7.99
CA VAL A 40 -3.27 7.21 7.53
C VAL A 40 -1.95 6.54 7.13
N TRP A 41 -1.31 7.03 6.07
CA TRP A 41 -0.02 6.53 5.59
C TRP A 41 0.84 7.65 5.00
N GLY A 42 2.14 7.42 4.92
CA GLY A 42 3.12 8.37 4.42
C GLY A 42 4.18 7.72 3.53
N LEU A 43 5.24 8.46 3.20
CA LEU A 43 6.32 7.95 2.37
C LEU A 43 7.30 7.12 3.21
N PRO A 44 7.59 5.86 2.84
CA PRO A 44 8.65 5.11 3.47
C PRO A 44 10.02 5.47 2.89
N GLN A 45 11.07 5.27 3.67
CA GLN A 45 12.46 5.29 3.23
C GLN A 45 13.15 4.01 3.71
N TYR A 46 14.31 3.66 3.16
CA TYR A 46 15.09 2.53 3.65
C TYR A 46 16.39 3.00 4.28
N MET A 47 16.75 2.39 5.41
CA MET A 47 18.05 2.58 6.05
C MET A 47 18.98 1.42 5.67
N VAL A 48 20.15 1.73 5.12
CA VAL A 48 21.15 0.73 4.71
C VAL A 48 22.12 0.41 5.85
N LYS A 49 23.02 -0.56 5.63
CA LYS A 49 23.91 -1.18 6.64
C LYS A 49 24.82 -0.23 7.45
N ASN A 50 24.91 1.06 7.11
CA ASN A 50 25.72 2.07 7.82
C ASN A 50 24.87 3.16 8.48
N ASN A 51 23.59 2.90 8.76
CA ASN A 51 22.62 3.89 9.26
C ASN A 51 22.35 5.06 8.29
N GLU A 52 22.81 4.96 7.05
CA GLU A 52 22.49 5.93 6.00
C GLU A 52 21.08 5.71 5.47
N LEU A 53 20.36 6.81 5.25
CA LEU A 53 19.06 6.79 4.61
C LEU A 53 19.23 6.75 3.08
N GLY A 54 18.59 5.77 2.45
CA GLY A 54 18.56 5.60 1.00
C GLY A 54 17.48 6.45 0.32
N GLU A 55 17.06 6.06 -0.88
CA GLU A 55 16.01 6.78 -1.60
C GLU A 55 14.63 6.65 -0.93
N ILE A 56 13.83 7.71 -1.02
CA ILE A 56 12.42 7.71 -0.59
C ILE A 56 11.64 6.81 -1.54
N SER A 57 10.83 5.92 -0.98
CA SER A 57 9.91 5.07 -1.72
C SER A 57 8.70 5.87 -2.20
N HIS A 58 8.25 5.60 -3.42
CA HIS A 58 7.16 6.30 -4.09
C HIS A 58 7.34 7.84 -4.19
N PRO A 59 8.51 8.31 -4.66
CA PRO A 59 8.83 9.75 -4.70
C PRO A 59 7.88 10.56 -5.59
N GLN A 60 7.11 9.92 -6.48
CA GLN A 60 6.07 10.59 -7.25
C GLN A 60 5.01 11.29 -6.39
N PHE A 61 4.76 10.78 -5.17
CA PHE A 61 3.75 11.34 -4.28
C PHE A 61 4.22 12.58 -3.50
N HIS A 62 5.49 12.95 -3.65
CA HIS A 62 5.99 14.24 -3.16
C HIS A 62 5.41 15.41 -3.97
N ASN A 63 5.28 15.24 -5.28
CA ASN A 63 4.85 16.31 -6.19
C ASN A 63 3.39 16.19 -6.63
N VAL A 64 2.84 14.97 -6.60
CA VAL A 64 1.47 14.69 -7.02
C VAL A 64 0.83 13.77 -6.00
N LEU A 65 -0.09 14.29 -5.20
CA LEU A 65 -0.74 13.49 -4.16
C LEU A 65 -1.46 12.27 -4.75
N PRO A 66 -1.39 11.11 -4.08
CA PRO A 66 -2.21 9.95 -4.46
C PRO A 66 -3.69 10.30 -4.29
N PRO A 67 -4.60 9.63 -5.02
CA PRO A 67 -6.03 9.73 -4.75
C PRO A 67 -6.34 9.34 -3.30
N GLN A 68 -7.17 10.14 -2.63
CA GLN A 68 -7.49 9.98 -1.22
C GLN A 68 -8.87 9.36 -1.03
N LYS A 69 -9.13 8.77 0.14
CA LYS A 69 -10.46 8.30 0.55
C LYS A 69 -11.12 7.41 -0.51
N ASN A 70 -12.37 7.70 -0.88
CA ASN A 70 -13.17 6.92 -1.83
C ASN A 70 -12.60 6.91 -3.26
N GLU A 71 -11.68 7.81 -3.59
CA GLU A 71 -10.99 7.82 -4.88
C GLU A 71 -9.86 6.78 -4.96
N PHE A 72 -9.34 6.35 -3.82
CA PHE A 72 -8.20 5.44 -3.77
C PHE A 72 -8.52 4.07 -4.36
N ILE A 73 -9.76 3.57 -4.23
CA ILE A 73 -10.16 2.27 -4.78
C ILE A 73 -9.91 2.19 -6.30
N TYR A 74 -10.15 3.27 -7.04
CA TYR A 74 -9.90 3.30 -8.48
C TYR A 74 -8.40 3.21 -8.79
N TYR A 75 -7.59 3.90 -7.99
CA TYR A 75 -6.13 3.86 -8.11
C TYR A 75 -5.60 2.45 -7.79
N TRP A 76 -6.07 1.85 -6.70
CA TRP A 76 -5.72 0.50 -6.29
C TRP A 76 -6.08 -0.55 -7.36
N LEU A 77 -7.31 -0.52 -7.89
CA LEU A 77 -7.76 -1.45 -8.95
C LEU A 77 -6.95 -1.33 -10.25
N ALA A 78 -6.42 -0.14 -10.54
CA ALA A 78 -5.63 0.12 -11.74
C ALA A 78 -4.15 -0.28 -11.56
N THR A 79 -3.59 -0.09 -10.37
CA THR A 79 -2.14 -0.18 -10.13
C THR A 79 -1.71 -1.40 -9.32
N ASN A 80 -2.65 -2.04 -8.62
CA ASN A 80 -2.39 -3.07 -7.61
C ASN A 80 -1.50 -2.58 -6.47
N PHE A 81 -1.47 -1.26 -6.22
CA PHE A 81 -0.70 -0.65 -5.15
C PHE A 81 -1.06 -1.29 -3.81
N PHE A 82 -0.13 -1.31 -2.87
CA PHE A 82 -0.39 -1.67 -1.48
C PHE A 82 0.17 -0.54 -0.62
N LEU A 83 -0.60 -0.17 0.40
CA LEU A 83 -0.20 0.79 1.42
C LEU A 83 1.08 0.27 2.09
N PRO A 84 1.98 1.14 2.57
CA PRO A 84 3.27 0.72 3.14
C PRO A 84 3.17 0.33 4.63
N GLU A 85 3.54 -0.91 4.97
CA GLU A 85 3.36 -1.48 6.31
C GLU A 85 3.94 -0.65 7.44
N GLY A 86 5.21 -0.25 7.31
CA GLY A 86 5.98 0.35 8.39
C GLY A 86 5.55 1.75 8.80
N ASN A 87 4.57 2.36 8.13
CA ASN A 87 4.07 3.68 8.53
C ASN A 87 2.55 3.81 8.59
N ILE A 88 1.76 2.75 8.43
CA ILE A 88 0.32 2.93 8.59
C ILE A 88 -0.04 3.26 10.05
N CYS A 89 -0.98 4.17 10.23
CA CYS A 89 -1.72 4.35 11.47
C CYS A 89 -3.20 4.11 11.17
N VAL A 90 -3.81 3.13 11.82
CA VAL A 90 -5.14 2.63 11.46
C VAL A 90 -6.00 2.47 12.69
N ARG A 91 -7.31 2.72 12.57
CA ARG A 91 -8.25 2.47 13.66
C ARG A 91 -8.23 0.99 14.03
N ARG A 92 -8.20 0.69 15.34
CA ARG A 92 -8.13 -0.69 15.85
C ARG A 92 -9.15 -1.62 15.20
N LYS A 93 -10.42 -1.22 15.18
CA LYS A 93 -11.51 -2.01 14.59
C LYS A 93 -11.22 -2.40 13.13
N VAL A 94 -10.75 -1.42 12.35
CA VAL A 94 -10.39 -1.61 10.94
C VAL A 94 -9.20 -2.56 10.81
N PHE A 95 -8.18 -2.40 11.67
CA PHE A 95 -7.02 -3.28 11.67
C PHE A 95 -7.40 -4.73 12.01
N GLU A 96 -8.19 -4.94 13.05
CA GLU A 96 -8.68 -6.26 13.47
C GLU A 96 -9.51 -6.93 12.37
N GLU A 97 -10.44 -6.21 11.75
CA GLU A 97 -11.27 -6.75 10.68
C GLU A 97 -10.44 -7.11 9.44
N CYS A 98 -9.51 -6.24 9.02
CA CYS A 98 -8.73 -6.45 7.80
C CYS A 98 -7.60 -7.46 7.99
N PHE A 99 -6.93 -7.46 9.14
CA PHE A 99 -5.77 -8.33 9.39
C PHE A 99 -6.18 -9.79 9.56
N PHE A 100 -7.33 -10.05 10.20
CA PHE A 100 -7.87 -11.40 10.40
C PHE A 100 -8.90 -11.84 9.35
N CYS A 101 -9.11 -11.02 8.34
CA CYS A 101 -9.98 -11.30 7.19
C CYS A 101 -9.61 -12.60 6.48
N LYS A 102 -10.54 -13.57 6.44
CA LYS A 102 -10.32 -14.89 5.83
C LYS A 102 -10.49 -14.93 4.30
N SER A 103 -11.06 -13.89 3.67
CA SER A 103 -11.33 -13.89 2.22
C SER A 103 -10.07 -13.97 1.34
N ALA A 104 -8.90 -13.75 1.95
CA ALA A 104 -7.60 -13.80 1.31
C ALA A 104 -6.60 -14.68 2.07
N GLU A 105 -7.01 -15.90 2.43
CA GLU A 105 -6.08 -16.99 2.75
C GLU A 105 -5.14 -17.29 1.55
N ASN A 106 -3.92 -17.74 1.84
CA ASN A 106 -2.82 -18.02 0.88
C ASN A 106 -2.09 -16.80 0.27
N ILE A 107 -2.19 -15.64 0.92
CA ILE A 107 -1.26 -14.51 0.70
C ILE A 107 -0.60 -14.10 2.01
N GLU A 108 0.54 -13.42 1.86
CA GLU A 108 1.26 -12.79 2.96
C GLU A 108 0.31 -11.92 3.81
N PRO A 109 0.39 -11.96 5.16
CA PRO A 109 -0.55 -11.27 6.06
C PRO A 109 -0.78 -9.79 5.77
N TYR A 110 0.25 -9.03 5.40
CA TYR A 110 0.12 -7.61 5.11
C TYR A 110 -0.49 -7.33 3.72
N LEU A 111 -0.19 -8.17 2.72
CA LEU A 111 -0.93 -8.17 1.45
C LEU A 111 -2.41 -8.54 1.65
N ARG A 112 -2.71 -9.44 2.60
CA ARG A 112 -4.08 -9.78 3.02
C ARG A 112 -4.79 -8.59 3.63
N PHE A 113 -4.14 -7.92 4.57
CA PHE A 113 -4.64 -6.69 5.17
C PHE A 113 -4.99 -5.67 4.07
N ASN A 114 -4.06 -5.41 3.14
CA ASN A 114 -4.28 -4.49 2.03
C ASN A 114 -5.46 -4.88 1.15
N TYR A 115 -5.55 -6.17 0.78
CA TYR A 115 -6.67 -6.67 -0.02
C TYR A 115 -7.99 -6.41 0.70
N CYS A 116 -8.08 -6.84 1.96
CA CYS A 116 -9.31 -6.73 2.73
C CYS A 116 -9.69 -5.27 3.01
N PHE A 117 -8.73 -4.42 3.39
CA PHE A 117 -8.94 -2.98 3.57
C PHE A 117 -9.63 -2.36 2.35
N ASN A 118 -9.10 -2.62 1.16
CA ASN A 118 -9.66 -2.09 -0.08
C ASN A 118 -11.00 -2.76 -0.43
N THR A 119 -11.16 -4.08 -0.31
CA THR A 119 -12.41 -4.74 -0.71
C THR A 119 -13.57 -4.54 0.25
N LEU A 120 -13.28 -4.28 1.54
CA LEU A 120 -14.28 -3.92 2.54
C LEU A 120 -14.70 -2.45 2.47
N GLY A 121 -13.99 -1.64 1.67
CA GLY A 121 -14.37 -0.27 1.37
C GLY A 121 -13.84 0.79 2.32
N TYR A 122 -12.83 0.46 3.13
CA TYR A 122 -12.21 1.41 4.05
C TYR A 122 -11.37 2.46 3.32
N LEU A 123 -11.28 3.65 3.94
CA LEU A 123 -10.76 4.85 3.28
C LEU A 123 -9.37 5.24 3.79
N PRO A 124 -8.34 5.30 2.92
CA PRO A 124 -7.01 5.75 3.32
C PRO A 124 -6.83 7.26 3.17
N TYR A 125 -5.89 7.81 3.93
CA TYR A 125 -5.47 9.19 3.86
C TYR A 125 -3.94 9.30 3.85
N PHE A 126 -3.39 9.95 2.85
CA PHE A 126 -1.96 10.15 2.68
C PHE A 126 -1.52 11.49 3.26
N LEU A 127 -0.45 11.46 4.06
CA LEU A 127 0.29 12.63 4.51
C LEU A 127 1.60 12.75 3.70
N PRO A 128 1.89 13.90 3.07
CA PRO A 128 3.08 14.10 2.22
C PRO A 128 4.36 14.32 3.05
N THR A 129 4.71 13.36 3.89
CA THR A 129 5.91 13.36 4.73
C THR A 129 6.63 12.02 4.62
N VAL A 130 7.94 12.02 4.85
CA VAL A 130 8.71 10.78 4.99
C VAL A 130 8.49 10.28 6.42
N ALA A 131 7.64 9.26 6.55
CA ALA A 131 7.11 8.84 7.83
C ALA A 131 8.05 7.91 8.59
N ASN A 132 8.63 6.92 7.91
CA ASN A 132 9.41 5.86 8.55
C ASN A 132 10.62 5.44 7.72
N PHE A 133 11.58 4.80 8.37
CA PHE A 133 12.57 3.97 7.71
C PHE A 133 12.28 2.49 7.94
N GLY A 134 12.50 1.66 6.92
CA GLY A 134 12.68 0.22 7.05
C GLY A 134 14.17 -0.13 7.02
N ARG A 135 14.65 -0.95 7.94
CA ARG A 135 16.07 -1.32 7.96
C ARG A 135 16.35 -2.48 7.02
N LEU A 136 17.34 -2.31 6.15
CA LEU A 136 17.83 -3.37 5.26
C LEU A 136 19.03 -4.07 5.89
N HIS A 137 18.94 -5.39 6.04
CA HIS A 137 20.04 -6.22 6.51
C HIS A 137 20.07 -7.57 5.80
N ASP A 138 21.22 -8.24 5.85
CA ASP A 138 21.39 -9.54 5.21
C ASP A 138 20.56 -10.60 5.93
N GLY A 139 20.03 -11.55 5.15
CA GLY A 139 19.28 -12.68 5.69
C GLY A 139 17.90 -12.31 6.25
N GLN A 140 17.43 -11.08 5.97
CA GLN A 140 16.10 -10.67 6.36
C GLN A 140 15.03 -11.53 5.69
N LEU A 141 13.88 -11.63 6.35
CA LEU A 141 12.81 -12.55 5.95
C LEU A 141 12.32 -12.30 4.52
N GLY A 142 12.22 -11.04 4.10
CA GLY A 142 11.87 -10.67 2.72
C GLY A 142 12.87 -11.18 1.68
N GLN A 143 14.17 -11.20 2.00
CA GLN A 143 15.19 -11.77 1.12
C GLN A 143 15.04 -13.28 0.99
N LYS A 144 14.91 -14.00 2.11
CA LYS A 144 14.73 -15.46 2.11
C LYS A 144 13.50 -15.89 1.31
N ARG A 145 12.36 -15.21 1.55
CA ARG A 145 11.10 -15.42 0.83
C ARG A 145 11.18 -15.10 -0.67
N THR A 146 12.16 -14.29 -1.05
CA THR A 146 12.38 -13.95 -2.45
C THR A 146 13.22 -15.01 -3.14
N GLU A 147 14.21 -15.55 -2.44
CA GLU A 147 15.11 -16.61 -2.92
C GLU A 147 14.37 -17.96 -3.05
N ASP A 148 13.43 -18.26 -2.15
CA ASP A 148 12.59 -19.47 -2.20
C ASP A 148 11.35 -19.36 -3.12
N GLY A 149 11.12 -18.18 -3.72
CA GLY A 149 10.01 -17.91 -4.63
C GLY A 149 8.65 -17.60 -3.98
N MET A 150 8.54 -17.64 -2.65
CA MET A 150 7.28 -17.43 -1.93
C MET A 150 6.75 -16.00 -2.07
N ALA A 151 7.63 -15.01 -2.06
CA ALA A 151 7.26 -13.60 -2.24
C ALA A 151 6.60 -13.36 -3.61
N GLN A 152 7.14 -13.97 -4.68
CA GLN A 152 6.52 -13.89 -6.01
C GLN A 152 5.19 -14.65 -6.05
N LEU A 153 5.08 -15.81 -5.39
CA LEU A 153 3.83 -16.56 -5.29
C LEU A 153 2.73 -15.74 -4.60
N TRP A 154 3.02 -15.15 -3.44
CA TRP A 154 2.07 -14.31 -2.71
C TRP A 154 1.65 -13.08 -3.48
N LEU A 155 2.59 -12.41 -4.15
CA LEU A 155 2.27 -11.25 -4.99
C LEU A 155 1.37 -11.63 -6.17
N ARG A 156 1.64 -12.77 -6.85
CA ARG A 156 0.78 -13.27 -7.92
C ARG A 156 -0.62 -13.57 -7.42
N ASN A 157 -0.74 -14.21 -6.25
CA ASN A 157 -2.03 -14.51 -5.63
C ASN A 157 -2.80 -13.23 -5.25
N TYR A 158 -2.13 -12.23 -4.69
CA TYR A 158 -2.70 -10.91 -4.39
C TYR A 158 -3.25 -10.25 -5.66
N ILE A 159 -2.44 -10.12 -6.71
CA ILE A 159 -2.85 -9.54 -8.00
C ILE A 159 -4.01 -10.33 -8.62
N LYS A 160 -4.00 -11.67 -8.55
CA LYS A 160 -5.09 -12.52 -9.05
C LYS A 160 -6.40 -12.21 -8.33
N LYS A 161 -6.38 -12.01 -7.00
CA LYS A 161 -7.56 -11.64 -6.21
C LYS A 161 -8.06 -10.23 -6.56
N ILE A 162 -7.18 -9.25 -6.74
CA ILE A 162 -7.56 -7.90 -7.21
C ILE A 162 -8.25 -7.98 -8.56
N LYS A 163 -7.65 -8.68 -9.53
CA LYS A 163 -8.23 -8.84 -10.88
C LYS A 163 -9.62 -9.49 -10.81
N LYS A 164 -9.80 -10.51 -9.98
CA LYS A 164 -11.10 -11.16 -9.77
C LYS A 164 -12.13 -10.18 -9.19
N TYR A 165 -11.76 -9.41 -8.17
CA TYR A 165 -12.64 -8.40 -7.58
C TYR A 165 -13.01 -7.31 -8.60
N ARG A 166 -12.02 -6.78 -9.32
CA ARG A 166 -12.19 -5.83 -10.41
C ARG A 166 -13.19 -6.34 -11.46
N SER A 167 -13.01 -7.57 -11.96
CA SER A 167 -13.92 -8.16 -12.93
C SER A 167 -15.35 -8.27 -12.40
N LYS A 168 -15.53 -8.65 -11.13
CA LYS A 168 -16.86 -8.69 -10.51
C LYS A 168 -17.53 -7.32 -10.44
N LEU A 169 -16.78 -6.25 -10.13
CA LEU A 169 -17.30 -4.89 -10.13
C LEU A 169 -17.71 -4.44 -11.54
N MET A 170 -16.86 -4.70 -12.53
CA MET A 170 -17.10 -4.33 -13.93
C MET A 170 -18.33 -5.03 -14.51
N LEU A 171 -18.51 -6.31 -14.16
CA LEU A 171 -19.66 -7.12 -14.56
C LEU A 171 -20.90 -6.90 -13.68
N LYS A 172 -20.84 -5.98 -12.70
CA LYS A 172 -21.89 -5.72 -11.71
C LYS A 172 -22.34 -6.98 -10.93
N ILE A 173 -21.48 -7.99 -10.84
CA ILE A 173 -21.68 -9.20 -10.02
C ILE A 173 -21.54 -8.86 -8.52
N THR A 174 -20.79 -7.81 -8.21
CA THR A 174 -20.66 -7.29 -6.85
C THR A 174 -20.71 -5.77 -6.89
N THR A 175 -21.16 -5.17 -5.79
CA THR A 175 -21.16 -3.73 -5.58
C THR A 175 -20.11 -3.40 -4.55
N HIS A 176 -19.32 -2.36 -4.78
CA HIS A 176 -18.37 -1.87 -3.80
C HIS A 176 -19.11 -0.99 -2.79
N GLN A 177 -19.10 -1.40 -1.52
CA GLN A 177 -19.67 -0.64 -0.41
C GLN A 177 -18.54 0.08 0.31
N TYR A 178 -18.62 1.40 0.37
CA TYR A 178 -17.64 2.21 1.10
C TYR A 178 -17.96 2.22 2.58
N ARG A 179 -16.92 2.22 3.42
CA ARG A 179 -17.03 2.21 4.87
C ARG A 179 -16.16 3.29 5.50
N GLY A 180 -16.71 3.96 6.51
CA GLY A 180 -15.99 4.92 7.31
C GLY A 180 -15.17 4.26 8.41
N GLY A 181 -14.57 5.08 9.27
CA GLY A 181 -13.62 4.62 10.27
C GLY A 181 -14.22 3.74 11.37
N ALA A 182 -15.52 3.85 11.63
CA ALA A 182 -16.22 2.98 12.57
C ALA A 182 -16.89 1.78 11.87
N GLY A 183 -16.71 1.59 10.56
CA GLY A 183 -17.30 0.51 9.78
C GLY A 183 -18.73 0.79 9.30
N GLU A 184 -19.23 2.01 9.51
CA GLU A 184 -20.48 2.52 8.97
C GLU A 184 -20.44 2.60 7.44
N PHE A 185 -21.56 2.32 6.78
CA PHE A 185 -21.66 2.45 5.33
C PHE A 185 -21.74 3.93 4.92
N LEU A 186 -20.97 4.30 3.90
CA LEU A 186 -20.94 5.66 3.35
C LEU A 186 -21.75 5.73 2.06
N PRO A 187 -22.35 6.88 1.73
CA PRO A 187 -23.26 7.06 0.58
C PRO A 187 -22.52 7.17 -0.76
N TYR A 188 -21.25 6.75 -0.83
CA TYR A 188 -20.47 6.79 -2.05
C TYR A 188 -20.81 5.62 -2.97
N GLU A 189 -20.73 5.84 -4.28
CA GLU A 189 -20.95 4.80 -5.28
C GLU A 189 -19.73 4.61 -6.18
N PHE A 190 -19.40 3.34 -6.42
CA PHE A 190 -18.35 3.00 -7.36
C PHE A 190 -18.86 3.14 -8.79
N SER A 191 -18.21 3.98 -9.57
CA SER A 191 -18.57 4.24 -10.97
C SER A 191 -17.62 3.49 -11.92
N VAL A 192 -18.16 2.46 -12.58
CA VAL A 192 -17.46 1.74 -13.66
C VAL A 192 -17.04 2.71 -14.79
N LYS A 193 -17.93 3.62 -15.18
CA LYS A 193 -17.65 4.64 -16.21
C LYS A 193 -16.44 5.51 -15.82
N ARG A 194 -16.39 5.94 -14.56
CA ARG A 194 -15.28 6.72 -14.01
C ARG A 194 -13.98 5.93 -13.98
N PHE A 195 -14.02 4.68 -13.51
CA PHE A 195 -12.85 3.80 -13.47
C PHE A 195 -12.24 3.64 -14.87
N ILE A 196 -13.07 3.33 -15.86
CA ILE A 196 -12.66 3.15 -17.25
C ILE A 196 -12.02 4.44 -17.80
N SER A 197 -12.75 5.55 -17.75
CA SER A 197 -12.33 6.82 -18.37
C SER A 197 -11.08 7.43 -17.74
N LYS A 198 -10.97 7.40 -16.40
CA LYS A 198 -9.90 8.09 -15.66
C LYS A 198 -8.69 7.20 -15.39
N TYR A 199 -8.86 5.89 -15.26
CA TYR A 199 -7.79 5.00 -14.78
C TYR A 199 -7.38 3.89 -15.75
N MET A 200 -8.26 3.46 -16.67
CA MET A 200 -7.90 2.44 -17.67
C MET A 200 -7.40 3.05 -18.99
N PHE A 201 -8.01 4.14 -19.46
CA PHE A 201 -7.66 4.77 -20.74
C PHE A 201 -6.60 5.86 -20.66
N LYS A 202 -6.65 6.71 -19.62
CA LYS A 202 -5.47 7.50 -19.27
C LYS A 202 -4.43 6.48 -18.80
N ARG A 203 -3.25 6.47 -19.42
CA ARG A 203 -2.08 5.72 -18.94
C ARG A 203 -1.72 6.25 -17.53
N VAL A 204 -2.50 5.92 -16.51
CA VAL A 204 -1.97 5.79 -15.16
C VAL A 204 -0.82 4.83 -15.35
N ASN A 205 0.36 5.24 -14.95
CA ASN A 205 1.63 4.61 -15.31
C ASN A 205 1.73 3.25 -14.58
N VAL A 206 0.88 2.29 -14.96
CA VAL A 206 0.68 0.98 -14.31
C VAL A 206 1.99 0.20 -14.33
N SER A 207 2.77 0.34 -15.41
CA SER A 207 4.12 -0.22 -15.51
C SER A 207 5.10 0.41 -14.51
N ALA A 208 5.06 1.72 -14.30
CA ALA A 208 5.94 2.40 -13.34
C ALA A 208 5.59 2.05 -11.89
N ASN A 209 4.30 1.99 -11.53
CA ASN A 209 3.87 1.67 -10.17
C ASN A 209 4.07 0.18 -9.82
N MET A 210 3.87 -0.73 -10.78
CA MET A 210 4.16 -2.15 -10.60
C MET A 210 5.66 -2.41 -10.52
N ALA A 211 6.47 -1.78 -11.39
CA ALA A 211 7.94 -1.90 -11.34
C ALA A 211 8.51 -1.31 -10.04
N MET A 212 7.97 -0.20 -9.54
CA MET A 212 8.43 0.43 -8.31
C MET A 212 8.02 -0.35 -7.05
N SER A 213 6.79 -0.86 -6.99
CA SER A 213 6.35 -1.73 -5.89
C SER A 213 7.14 -3.05 -5.86
N LEU A 214 7.47 -3.59 -7.04
CA LEU A 214 8.41 -4.70 -7.18
C LEU A 214 9.83 -4.30 -6.75
N MET A 215 10.33 -3.13 -7.13
CA MET A 215 11.67 -2.66 -6.72
C MET A 215 11.79 -2.46 -5.21
N ILE A 216 10.74 -1.99 -4.54
CA ILE A 216 10.68 -1.73 -3.09
C ILE A 216 10.64 -3.05 -2.32
N TYR A 217 9.76 -3.99 -2.71
CA TYR A 217 9.63 -5.29 -2.05
C TYR A 217 10.78 -6.25 -2.40
N PHE A 218 11.36 -6.12 -3.59
CA PHE A 218 12.48 -6.93 -4.11
C PHE A 218 13.76 -6.12 -4.27
N SER A 219 13.97 -5.09 -3.44
CA SER A 219 15.20 -4.27 -3.42
C SER A 219 16.47 -5.12 -3.25
N PHE A 220 16.32 -6.32 -2.67
CA PHE A 220 17.35 -7.36 -2.55
C PHE A 220 17.73 -8.04 -3.87
N ILE A 221 16.78 -8.26 -4.81
CA ILE A 221 17.11 -8.78 -6.15
C ILE A 221 17.85 -7.71 -6.97
N ASN A 222 17.44 -6.44 -6.83
CA ASN A 222 18.01 -5.36 -7.65
C ASN A 222 19.47 -5.03 -7.34
N ARG A 223 20.01 -5.49 -6.20
CA ARG A 223 21.44 -5.38 -5.88
C ARG A 223 22.33 -6.37 -6.65
N LYS A 224 21.79 -7.49 -7.17
CA LYS A 224 22.59 -8.46 -7.96
C LYS A 224 22.59 -8.18 -9.47
N TRP A 225 21.71 -7.32 -9.98
CA TRP A 225 21.59 -7.04 -11.43
C TRP A 225 21.48 -5.53 -11.74
N PRO A 226 22.60 -4.78 -11.69
CA PRO A 226 22.64 -3.34 -12.00
C PRO A 226 22.05 -2.97 -13.37
N ARG A 227 22.06 -3.91 -14.32
CA ARG A 227 21.50 -3.72 -15.67
C ARG A 227 19.96 -3.63 -15.66
N VAL A 228 19.27 -4.38 -14.81
CA VAL A 228 17.79 -4.37 -14.76
C VAL A 228 17.28 -3.10 -14.08
N TYR A 229 17.96 -2.64 -13.02
CA TYR A 229 17.73 -1.33 -12.40
C TYR A 229 17.85 -0.19 -13.43
N ASN A 230 18.92 -0.20 -14.22
CA ASN A 230 19.13 0.80 -15.27
C ASN A 230 18.16 0.67 -16.45
N ILE A 231 17.67 -0.54 -16.78
CA ILE A 231 16.65 -0.74 -17.82
C ILE A 231 15.29 -0.22 -17.35
N GLY A 232 14.86 -0.54 -16.12
CA GLY A 232 13.62 0.00 -15.53
C GLY A 232 13.66 1.54 -15.43
N ARG A 233 14.81 2.09 -15.00
CA ARG A 233 15.07 3.53 -14.97
C ARG A 233 15.08 4.16 -16.37
N LYS A 234 15.71 3.52 -17.36
CA LYS A 234 15.70 3.98 -18.77
C LYS A 234 14.29 3.96 -19.35
N ILE A 235 13.50 2.91 -19.09
CA ILE A 235 12.10 2.82 -19.53
C ILE A 235 11.26 3.91 -18.83
N TYR A 236 11.43 4.13 -17.53
CA TYR A 236 10.75 5.19 -16.78
C TYR A 236 11.04 6.59 -17.35
N HIS A 237 12.31 6.92 -17.63
CA HIS A 237 12.67 8.21 -18.24
C HIS A 237 12.20 8.33 -19.70
N LYS A 238 12.16 7.23 -20.46
CA LYS A 238 11.71 7.22 -21.85
C LYS A 238 10.18 7.34 -21.98
N LEU A 239 9.43 6.98 -20.93
CA LEU A 239 7.97 7.16 -20.83
C LEU A 239 7.55 8.55 -20.30
N LYS A 240 8.51 9.36 -19.85
CA LYS A 240 8.31 10.74 -19.34
C LYS A 240 8.70 11.83 -20.36
N LYS A 241 9.25 11.44 -21.51
CA LYS A 241 9.35 12.27 -22.72
C LYS A 241 8.19 11.91 -23.65
#